data_AF-A0A6F9XKK0-F1
#
_entry.id   AF-A0A6F9XKK0-F1
#
_cell.length_a   1.000
_cell.length_b   1.000
_cell.length_c   1.000
_cell.angle_alpha   90.00
_cell.angle_beta   90.00
_cell.angle_gamma   90.00
#
_symmetry.space_group_name_H-M   'P 1'
#
loop_
_entity.id
_entity.type
_entity.pdbx_description
1 polymer ?
#
loop_
_entity_poly.entity_id
_entity_poly.type
_entity_poly.pdbx_seq_one_letter_code
_entity_poly.pdbx_strand_id
1 'polypeptide(L)'
;MKKQVIYLATTALLTLGLAACSSGKQEQAKTSSSQKTSQVKKASHKKAEQKSSSSQSAKKQAETKNQQASVWDQSKTQQLTTFMTNWGYTMQQSYQAYSPQNPGKFRGITIPTGVYPNGLAPLAINEPANKQTAAWSNDGTGPKNTYNIVASYVYHNDLGAIDVYAYLFAFYNGKPVALVTNQTEANTEGTTVFKETANPDVKAAFAQIAAGKGIPAKYASPKQKVEANTKMTTDLALRVFWSAKKAEDANWGLDNVTRLYFHDVSNHHVYDNDTINAVFPANTYMVGQSIAGANDIAFQLIGNNKAKVYYLPGSFMMSADGDPNDIVNNAMSHPQEVEILNVDTATLDGLKAKLNQQ
;
A
#
# COMPACT_ATOMS: atom_id res chain seq x y z
N MET A 1 -45.40 -10.77 16.32
CA MET A 1 -45.65 -11.67 15.17
C MET A 1 -44.47 -11.56 14.23
N LYS A 2 -43.71 -12.66 14.09
CA LYS A 2 -42.45 -12.75 13.35
C LYS A 2 -42.75 -12.75 11.84
N LYS A 3 -42.12 -11.87 11.06
CA LYS A 3 -42.15 -11.92 9.59
C LYS A 3 -40.88 -12.61 9.10
N GLN A 4 -41.06 -13.78 8.51
CA GLN A 4 -40.02 -14.52 7.79
C GLN A 4 -39.86 -13.91 6.39
N VAL A 5 -38.61 -13.76 5.95
CA VAL A 5 -38.26 -13.33 4.59
C VAL A 5 -37.70 -14.55 3.86
N ILE A 6 -38.35 -14.88 2.75
CA ILE A 6 -38.11 -16.03 1.89
C ILE A 6 -36.96 -15.70 0.95
N TYR A 7 -35.95 -16.59 0.90
CA TYR A 7 -34.90 -16.59 -0.12
C TYR A 7 -35.43 -17.27 -1.40
N LEU A 8 -35.28 -16.61 -2.54
CA LEU A 8 -35.52 -17.20 -3.86
C LEU A 8 -34.23 -17.09 -4.68
N ALA A 9 -33.60 -18.25 -4.87
CA ALA A 9 -32.49 -18.46 -5.77
C ALA A 9 -33.01 -18.65 -7.20
N THR A 10 -32.42 -17.94 -8.17
CA THR A 10 -32.60 -18.24 -9.60
C THR A 10 -31.24 -18.28 -10.28
N THR A 11 -30.82 -19.50 -10.59
CA THR A 11 -29.80 -19.86 -11.56
C THR A 11 -30.28 -19.54 -12.98
N ALA A 12 -29.42 -18.94 -13.80
CA ALA A 12 -29.53 -18.98 -15.25
C ALA A 12 -28.14 -19.15 -15.88
N LEU A 13 -27.89 -20.35 -16.39
CA LEU A 13 -26.87 -20.64 -17.40
C LEU A 13 -27.25 -19.97 -18.72
N LEU A 14 -26.29 -19.37 -19.42
CA LEU A 14 -26.27 -19.39 -20.88
C LEU A 14 -24.84 -19.21 -21.43
N THR A 15 -24.47 -20.13 -22.29
CA THR A 15 -23.18 -20.34 -22.95
C THR A 15 -23.07 -19.60 -24.29
N LEU A 16 -21.82 -19.42 -24.75
CA LEU A 16 -21.29 -19.49 -26.14
C LEU A 16 -20.57 -18.24 -26.65
N GLY A 17 -19.40 -18.46 -27.27
CA GLY A 17 -18.93 -17.65 -28.40
C GLY A 17 -17.45 -17.28 -28.39
N LEU A 18 -16.65 -17.97 -29.21
CA LEU A 18 -15.21 -17.77 -29.41
C LEU A 18 -14.88 -16.46 -30.15
N ALA A 19 -13.71 -15.88 -29.86
CA ALA A 19 -12.92 -15.14 -30.83
C ALA A 19 -11.42 -15.28 -30.51
N ALA A 20 -10.79 -16.28 -31.12
CA ALA A 20 -9.34 -16.42 -31.23
C ALA A 20 -8.96 -16.14 -32.69
N CYS A 21 -8.31 -15.01 -32.95
CA CYS A 21 -7.55 -14.79 -34.18
C CYS A 21 -6.08 -14.72 -33.81
N SER A 22 -5.35 -15.79 -34.16
CA SER A 22 -3.90 -15.80 -34.23
C SER A 22 -3.51 -15.51 -35.67
N SER A 23 -2.59 -14.56 -35.87
CA SER A 23 -1.94 -14.35 -37.17
C SER A 23 -0.60 -15.05 -37.16
N GLY A 24 -0.41 -15.94 -38.14
CA GLY A 24 0.80 -16.69 -38.37
C GLY A 24 1.91 -15.89 -39.04
N LYS A 25 3.12 -16.38 -38.77
CA LYS A 25 4.42 -16.25 -39.45
C LYS A 25 4.35 -15.94 -40.96
N GLN A 26 5.31 -15.16 -41.47
CA GLN A 26 6.60 -15.62 -42.03
C GLN A 26 7.38 -14.42 -42.58
N GLU A 27 8.66 -14.28 -42.25
CA GLU A 27 9.74 -14.41 -43.24
C GLU A 27 11.11 -14.53 -42.58
N GLN A 28 11.88 -15.49 -43.09
CA GLN A 28 13.26 -15.80 -42.74
C GLN A 28 14.20 -15.12 -43.74
N ALA A 29 15.35 -14.61 -43.29
CA ALA A 29 16.60 -14.74 -44.03
C ALA A 29 17.84 -14.58 -43.11
N LYS A 30 18.39 -15.74 -42.73
CA LYS A 30 19.79 -16.16 -42.54
C LYS A 30 20.90 -15.09 -42.34
N THR A 31 21.48 -15.16 -41.14
CA THR A 31 22.91 -15.26 -40.73
C THR A 31 24.02 -15.32 -41.79
N SER A 32 25.07 -14.50 -41.58
CA SER A 32 26.49 -14.89 -41.39
C SER A 32 27.30 -13.66 -40.93
N SER A 33 27.74 -13.60 -39.67
CA SER A 33 29.10 -13.94 -39.19
C SER A 33 30.26 -13.27 -39.96
N SER A 34 30.92 -12.29 -39.33
CA SER A 34 32.36 -12.37 -38.98
C SER A 34 32.86 -11.18 -38.15
N GLN A 35 33.65 -11.52 -37.14
CA GLN A 35 34.43 -10.68 -36.23
C GLN A 35 35.38 -9.70 -36.94
N LYS A 36 35.67 -8.55 -36.31
CA LYS A 36 36.99 -8.24 -35.73
C LYS A 36 37.01 -6.87 -35.01
N THR A 37 37.17 -6.95 -33.69
CA THR A 37 38.10 -6.21 -32.81
C THR A 37 38.76 -4.91 -33.28
N SER A 38 38.55 -3.89 -32.44
CA SER A 38 39.57 -3.07 -31.76
C SER A 38 40.45 -2.13 -32.59
N GLN A 39 40.42 -0.83 -32.27
CA GLN A 39 41.38 -0.22 -31.32
C GLN A 39 41.18 1.29 -31.18
N VAL A 40 41.26 1.72 -29.93
CA VAL A 40 41.35 3.10 -29.42
C VAL A 40 42.65 3.76 -29.87
N LYS A 41 42.63 5.04 -30.23
CA LYS A 41 43.74 5.95 -29.93
C LYS A 41 43.25 7.30 -29.38
N LYS A 42 44.05 7.74 -28.42
CA LYS A 42 43.90 8.79 -27.41
C LYS A 42 44.78 9.99 -27.81
N ALA A 43 44.59 11.10 -27.08
CA ALA A 43 45.43 12.31 -27.01
C ALA A 43 45.15 13.36 -28.12
N SER A 44 45.23 14.67 -27.88
CA SER A 44 45.94 15.40 -26.82
C SER A 44 45.35 16.80 -26.58
N HIS A 45 45.74 17.40 -25.46
CA HIS A 45 45.37 18.71 -24.93
C HIS A 45 46.19 19.89 -25.50
N LYS A 46 45.73 21.12 -25.15
CA LYS A 46 46.44 22.42 -24.99
C LYS A 46 46.68 23.21 -26.29
N LYS A 47 46.62 24.55 -26.37
CA LYS A 47 46.45 25.68 -25.41
C LYS A 47 46.41 27.00 -26.22
N ALA A 48 45.83 28.06 -25.62
CA ALA A 48 45.92 29.51 -25.95
C ALA A 48 45.26 29.94 -27.28
N GLU A 49 44.67 31.13 -27.44
CA GLU A 49 45.05 32.44 -26.90
C GLU A 49 43.87 33.43 -26.91
N GLN A 50 44.11 34.57 -26.28
CA GLN A 50 43.19 35.58 -25.78
C GLN A 50 42.74 36.65 -26.80
N LYS A 51 41.51 37.15 -26.59
CA LYS A 51 41.08 38.57 -26.63
C LYS A 51 40.78 39.21 -28.01
N SER A 52 39.50 39.50 -28.24
CA SER A 52 39.04 40.85 -28.58
C SER A 52 37.50 40.95 -28.56
N SER A 53 37.06 42.13 -28.17
CA SER A 53 35.72 42.58 -27.83
C SER A 53 34.87 42.92 -29.05
N SER A 54 33.61 42.47 -29.09
CA SER A 54 32.53 43.25 -29.69
C SER A 54 31.19 42.88 -29.04
N SER A 55 30.67 43.86 -28.31
CA SER A 55 29.32 43.96 -27.78
C SER A 55 28.26 43.74 -28.85
N GLN A 56 27.38 42.76 -28.66
CA GLN A 56 26.09 42.74 -29.33
C GLN A 56 25.00 42.25 -28.37
N SER A 57 24.18 43.21 -27.97
CA SER A 57 23.08 43.13 -27.03
C SER A 57 21.96 42.25 -27.59
N ALA A 58 21.94 40.97 -27.22
CA ALA A 58 20.75 40.14 -27.38
C ALA A 58 19.89 40.27 -26.12
N LYS A 59 18.92 41.19 -26.17
CA LYS A 59 17.83 41.28 -25.20
C LYS A 59 17.02 39.97 -25.27
N LYS A 60 17.41 38.97 -24.47
CA LYS A 60 16.55 37.82 -24.19
C LYS A 60 15.40 38.34 -23.33
N GLN A 61 14.28 38.55 -24.00
CA GLN A 61 12.99 38.74 -23.37
C GLN A 61 12.71 37.46 -22.57
N ALA A 62 12.95 37.53 -21.26
CA ALA A 62 12.53 36.49 -20.35
C ALA A 62 11.00 36.53 -20.32
N GLU A 63 10.38 35.62 -21.07
CA GLU A 63 9.04 35.16 -20.72
C GLU A 63 9.15 34.57 -19.31
N THR A 64 8.81 35.41 -18.34
CA THR A 64 8.58 34.97 -16.97
C THR A 64 7.29 34.14 -17.01
N LYS A 65 7.39 32.88 -17.44
CA LYS A 65 6.44 31.88 -16.94
C LYS A 65 6.60 31.96 -15.44
N ASN A 66 5.57 32.45 -14.76
CA ASN A 66 5.36 32.20 -13.33
C ASN A 66 5.28 30.67 -13.18
N GLN A 67 6.43 29.99 -13.19
CA GLN A 67 6.55 28.66 -12.66
C GLN A 67 6.41 28.85 -11.16
N GLN A 68 5.16 28.75 -10.71
CA GLN A 68 4.83 28.63 -9.31
C GLN A 68 5.70 27.47 -8.79
N ALA A 69 6.63 27.78 -7.87
CA ALA A 69 7.55 26.79 -7.36
C ALA A 69 6.75 25.59 -6.83
N SER A 70 7.18 24.36 -7.18
CA SER A 70 6.54 23.14 -6.70
C SER A 70 6.38 23.19 -5.18
N VAL A 71 5.16 22.97 -4.70
CA VAL A 71 4.84 22.94 -3.26
C VAL A 71 4.80 21.51 -2.73
N TRP A 72 4.77 20.52 -3.63
CA TRP A 72 4.69 19.10 -3.30
C TRP A 72 5.78 18.28 -3.99
N ASP A 73 6.38 17.34 -3.26
CA ASP A 73 7.46 16.50 -3.77
C ASP A 73 7.37 15.07 -3.22
N GLN A 74 8.25 14.20 -3.71
CA GLN A 74 8.26 12.79 -3.31
C GLN A 74 8.60 12.58 -1.83
N SER A 75 9.40 13.44 -1.21
CA SER A 75 9.69 13.36 0.23
C SER A 75 8.42 13.63 1.04
N LYS A 76 7.64 14.65 0.66
CA LYS A 76 6.34 14.94 1.29
C LYS A 76 5.33 13.80 1.07
N THR A 77 5.33 13.17 -0.11
CA THR A 77 4.52 11.96 -0.37
C THR A 77 4.90 10.82 0.58
N GLN A 78 6.19 10.54 0.77
CA GLN A 78 6.64 9.49 1.71
C GLN A 78 6.26 9.80 3.16
N GLN A 79 6.38 11.08 3.55
CA GLN A 79 5.97 11.55 4.88
C GLN A 79 4.46 11.38 5.10
N LEU A 80 3.65 11.75 4.10
CA LEU A 80 2.19 11.60 4.18
C LEU A 80 1.77 10.13 4.22
N THR A 81 2.42 9.26 3.44
CA THR A 81 2.19 7.81 3.50
C THR A 81 2.52 7.27 4.88
N THR A 82 3.67 7.63 5.44
CA THR A 82 4.05 7.20 6.80
C THR A 82 3.04 7.69 7.84
N PHE A 83 2.61 8.95 7.73
CA PHE A 83 1.56 9.49 8.58
C PHE A 83 0.25 8.70 8.45
N MET A 84 -0.26 8.49 7.24
CA MET A 84 -1.54 7.81 7.00
C MET A 84 -1.52 6.36 7.47
N THR A 85 -0.39 5.67 7.31
CA THR A 85 -0.16 4.34 7.87
C THR A 85 -0.24 4.38 9.40
N ASN A 86 0.55 5.25 10.05
CA ASN A 86 0.65 5.29 11.51
C ASN A 86 -0.62 5.81 12.19
N TRP A 87 -1.23 6.85 11.63
CA TRP A 87 -2.51 7.39 12.09
C TRP A 87 -3.64 6.40 11.83
N GLY A 88 -3.67 5.77 10.64
CA GLY A 88 -4.60 4.69 10.32
C GLY A 88 -4.55 3.58 11.37
N TYR A 89 -3.35 3.17 11.78
CA TYR A 89 -3.19 2.21 12.89
C TYR A 89 -3.80 2.68 14.21
N THR A 90 -3.66 3.96 14.59
CA THR A 90 -4.32 4.49 15.80
C THR A 90 -5.85 4.43 15.72
N MET A 91 -6.40 4.43 14.52
CA MET A 91 -7.83 4.34 14.25
C MET A 91 -8.31 2.91 13.95
N GLN A 92 -7.42 1.92 13.94
CA GLN A 92 -7.67 0.56 13.44
C GLN A 92 -8.17 0.54 11.98
N GLN A 93 -7.63 1.43 11.15
CA GLN A 93 -8.01 1.63 9.76
C GLN A 93 -6.79 1.51 8.84
N SER A 94 -6.79 0.48 7.99
CA SER A 94 -5.73 0.27 7.00
C SER A 94 -6.05 1.04 5.72
N TYR A 95 -5.50 2.25 5.60
CA TYR A 95 -5.71 3.09 4.43
C TYR A 95 -4.81 2.67 3.26
N GLN A 96 -5.41 2.46 2.09
CA GLN A 96 -4.70 2.23 0.84
C GLN A 96 -4.58 3.51 0.04
N ALA A 97 -3.38 3.80 -0.47
CA ALA A 97 -3.11 4.96 -1.31
C ALA A 97 -3.55 4.70 -2.76
N TYR A 98 -4.15 5.69 -3.39
CA TYR A 98 -4.54 5.64 -4.80
C TYR A 98 -4.08 6.89 -5.56
N SER A 99 -3.96 6.73 -6.87
CA SER A 99 -3.56 7.79 -7.80
C SER A 99 -4.28 7.61 -9.14
N PRO A 100 -4.17 8.54 -10.10
CA PRO A 100 -4.73 8.34 -11.43
C PRO A 100 -4.14 7.12 -12.15
N GLN A 101 -2.87 6.78 -11.86
CA GLN A 101 -2.18 5.62 -12.44
C GLN A 101 -2.51 4.31 -11.71
N ASN A 102 -2.88 4.38 -10.43
CA ASN A 102 -3.36 3.25 -9.65
C ASN A 102 -4.70 3.62 -8.96
N PRO A 103 -5.81 3.58 -9.71
CA PRO A 103 -7.08 4.07 -9.21
C PRO A 103 -7.75 3.08 -8.24
N GLY A 104 -8.33 3.61 -7.17
CA GLY A 104 -9.08 2.84 -6.18
C GLY A 104 -10.58 2.87 -6.38
N LYS A 105 -11.30 2.15 -5.53
CA LYS A 105 -12.77 2.16 -5.48
C LYS A 105 -13.27 2.68 -4.16
N PHE A 106 -14.23 3.60 -4.19
CA PHE A 106 -14.99 4.05 -3.05
C PHE A 106 -16.47 3.95 -3.41
N ARG A 107 -17.22 2.98 -2.85
CA ARG A 107 -18.67 2.83 -3.09
C ARG A 107 -19.11 2.98 -4.56
N GLY A 108 -18.44 2.27 -5.46
CA GLY A 108 -18.76 2.28 -6.90
C GLY A 108 -18.11 3.41 -7.70
N ILE A 109 -17.59 4.46 -7.06
CA ILE A 109 -16.81 5.51 -7.75
C ILE A 109 -15.33 5.14 -7.79
N THR A 110 -14.67 5.56 -8.87
CA THR A 110 -13.22 5.45 -9.00
C THR A 110 -12.56 6.63 -8.27
N ILE A 111 -11.57 6.41 -7.41
CA ILE A 111 -10.84 7.47 -6.71
C ILE A 111 -9.38 7.49 -7.20
N PRO A 112 -8.80 8.67 -7.48
CA PRO A 112 -9.38 10.02 -7.37
C PRO A 112 -10.17 10.47 -8.61
N THR A 113 -10.12 9.77 -9.73
CA THR A 113 -10.61 10.30 -11.04
C THR A 113 -12.12 10.48 -11.13
N GLY A 114 -12.91 9.74 -10.36
CA GLY A 114 -14.37 9.83 -10.33
C GLY A 114 -14.91 11.10 -9.71
N VAL A 115 -14.09 11.87 -8.97
CA VAL A 115 -14.50 13.16 -8.38
C VAL A 115 -14.08 14.37 -9.21
N TYR A 116 -13.50 14.15 -10.40
CA TYR A 116 -13.17 15.24 -11.33
C TYR A 116 -14.44 15.82 -11.97
N PRO A 117 -14.38 17.00 -12.61
CA PRO A 117 -15.55 17.62 -13.25
C PRO A 117 -16.29 16.72 -14.24
N ASN A 118 -15.56 15.84 -14.93
CA ASN A 118 -16.07 14.85 -15.87
C ASN A 118 -16.10 13.41 -15.31
N GLY A 119 -15.88 13.25 -14.01
CA GLY A 119 -15.96 11.98 -13.31
C GLY A 119 -17.41 11.55 -13.07
N LEU A 120 -17.59 10.28 -12.68
CA LEU A 120 -18.92 9.71 -12.41
C LEU A 120 -19.68 10.46 -11.31
N ALA A 121 -18.97 10.98 -10.30
CA ALA A 121 -19.57 11.71 -9.19
C ALA A 121 -18.66 12.86 -8.74
N PRO A 122 -18.72 14.02 -9.43
CA PRO A 122 -17.84 15.16 -9.20
C PRO A 122 -17.81 15.60 -7.73
N LEU A 123 -16.68 16.18 -7.33
CA LEU A 123 -16.47 16.70 -5.97
C LEU A 123 -17.52 17.75 -5.62
N ALA A 124 -18.14 17.59 -4.46
CA ALA A 124 -18.89 18.66 -3.79
C ALA A 124 -18.37 18.86 -2.36
N ILE A 125 -18.50 20.08 -1.83
CA ILE A 125 -18.00 20.42 -0.49
C ILE A 125 -19.14 20.76 0.46
N ASN A 126 -19.21 20.05 1.59
CA ASN A 126 -20.20 20.16 2.65
C ASN A 126 -21.65 19.77 2.27
N GLU A 127 -22.10 20.10 1.05
CA GLU A 127 -23.44 19.82 0.58
C GLU A 127 -23.45 19.40 -0.91
N PRO A 128 -24.41 18.57 -1.36
CA PRO A 128 -24.44 18.02 -2.72
C PRO A 128 -24.38 19.05 -3.86
N ALA A 129 -25.04 20.19 -3.69
CA ALA A 129 -25.15 21.23 -4.71
C ALA A 129 -23.87 22.08 -4.85
N ASN A 130 -23.00 22.08 -3.83
CA ASN A 130 -21.77 22.86 -3.83
C ASN A 130 -20.64 22.16 -4.59
N LYS A 131 -20.82 22.01 -5.90
CA LYS A 131 -19.86 21.39 -6.83
C LYS A 131 -18.58 22.19 -6.89
N GLN A 132 -17.45 21.51 -6.83
CA GLN A 132 -16.11 22.10 -6.86
C GLN A 132 -15.25 21.41 -7.93
N THR A 133 -14.31 22.16 -8.49
CA THR A 133 -13.34 21.61 -9.44
C THR A 133 -12.24 20.89 -8.69
N ALA A 134 -11.92 19.67 -9.11
CA ALA A 134 -10.80 18.90 -8.59
C ALA A 134 -9.97 18.32 -9.74
N ALA A 135 -8.65 18.27 -9.55
CA ALA A 135 -7.73 17.65 -10.49
C ALA A 135 -6.52 17.11 -9.73
N TRP A 136 -5.88 16.06 -10.25
CA TRP A 136 -4.62 15.60 -9.72
C TRP A 136 -3.48 16.56 -10.05
N SER A 137 -2.57 16.76 -9.11
CA SER A 137 -1.35 17.54 -9.27
C SER A 137 -0.19 16.86 -8.56
N ASN A 138 0.86 16.53 -9.31
CA ASN A 138 2.05 15.89 -8.74
C ASN A 138 2.92 16.86 -7.93
N ASP A 139 2.81 18.16 -8.20
CA ASP A 139 3.61 19.21 -7.57
C ASP A 139 2.79 20.14 -6.66
N GLY A 140 1.49 19.85 -6.49
CA GLY A 140 0.55 20.62 -5.68
C GLY A 140 0.18 21.99 -6.26
N THR A 141 0.66 22.32 -7.46
CA THR A 141 0.29 23.54 -8.19
C THR A 141 -0.85 23.26 -9.17
N GLY A 142 -1.55 24.31 -9.60
CA GLY A 142 -2.61 24.20 -10.58
C GLY A 142 -3.52 25.42 -10.62
N PRO A 143 -4.64 25.35 -11.35
CA PRO A 143 -5.54 26.47 -11.51
C PRO A 143 -6.12 26.99 -10.19
N LYS A 144 -6.45 28.28 -10.14
CA LYS A 144 -7.23 28.86 -9.03
C LYS A 144 -8.60 28.22 -8.95
N ASN A 145 -9.16 28.16 -7.73
CA ASN A 145 -10.46 27.58 -7.41
C ASN A 145 -10.59 26.10 -7.80
N THR A 146 -9.47 25.39 -7.84
CA THR A 146 -9.39 23.94 -8.04
C THR A 146 -8.73 23.30 -6.82
N TYR A 147 -9.29 22.18 -6.37
CA TYR A 147 -8.62 21.29 -5.43
C TYR A 147 -7.57 20.48 -6.18
N ASN A 148 -6.31 20.89 -6.05
CA ASN A 148 -5.16 20.22 -6.67
C ASN A 148 -4.74 19.04 -5.78
N ILE A 149 -5.30 17.86 -6.04
CA ILE A 149 -5.14 16.64 -5.25
C ILE A 149 -3.71 16.10 -5.45
N VAL A 150 -2.98 15.95 -4.36
CA VAL A 150 -1.61 15.40 -4.33
C VAL A 150 -1.55 13.96 -3.81
N ALA A 151 -2.58 13.52 -3.07
CA ALA A 151 -2.73 12.16 -2.61
C ALA A 151 -4.19 11.81 -2.31
N SER A 152 -4.56 10.54 -2.46
CA SER A 152 -5.84 10.02 -1.99
C SER A 152 -5.65 8.68 -1.27
N TYR A 153 -6.49 8.45 -0.26
CA TYR A 153 -6.46 7.23 0.53
C TYR A 153 -7.88 6.72 0.77
N VAL A 154 -8.10 5.41 0.67
CA VAL A 154 -9.38 4.80 1.04
C VAL A 154 -9.14 3.69 2.06
N TYR A 155 -9.96 3.67 3.09
CA TYR A 155 -10.09 2.54 4.01
C TYR A 155 -11.39 1.81 3.71
N HIS A 156 -11.32 0.48 3.60
CA HIS A 156 -12.45 -0.41 3.51
C HIS A 156 -12.50 -1.28 4.76
N ASN A 157 -13.63 -1.28 5.48
CA ASN A 157 -13.84 -2.25 6.54
C ASN A 157 -14.13 -3.64 5.94
N ASP A 158 -13.36 -4.64 6.38
CA ASP A 158 -13.47 -6.05 5.98
C ASP A 158 -14.82 -6.69 6.39
N LEU A 159 -15.57 -6.07 7.31
CA LEU A 159 -16.88 -6.55 7.80
C LEU A 159 -18.09 -6.11 6.97
N GLY A 160 -17.92 -5.93 5.65
CA GLY A 160 -19.06 -5.78 4.73
C GLY A 160 -19.45 -4.34 4.39
N ALA A 161 -18.47 -3.47 4.09
CA ALA A 161 -18.68 -2.14 3.50
C ALA A 161 -19.53 -1.14 4.30
N ILE A 162 -19.75 -1.38 5.60
CA ILE A 162 -20.48 -0.47 6.48
C ILE A 162 -19.69 0.84 6.63
N ASP A 163 -18.42 0.74 7.04
CA ASP A 163 -17.52 1.87 7.18
C ASP A 163 -16.48 1.89 6.06
N VAL A 164 -16.63 2.87 5.16
CA VAL A 164 -15.65 3.18 4.12
C VAL A 164 -15.36 4.67 4.22
N TYR A 165 -14.08 5.02 4.34
CA TYR A 165 -13.63 6.42 4.41
C TYR A 165 -12.69 6.69 3.24
N ALA A 166 -12.92 7.79 2.53
CA ALA A 166 -11.98 8.29 1.53
C ALA A 166 -11.44 9.67 1.96
N TYR A 167 -10.12 9.82 1.89
CA TYR A 167 -9.42 11.08 2.10
C TYR A 167 -8.84 11.60 0.79
N LEU A 168 -8.96 12.90 0.58
CA LEU A 168 -8.23 13.63 -0.48
C LEU A 168 -7.37 14.69 0.17
N PHE A 169 -6.08 14.67 -0.12
CA PHE A 169 -5.13 15.69 0.31
C PHE A 169 -4.85 16.60 -0.89
N ALA A 170 -5.16 17.89 -0.76
CA ALA A 170 -5.14 18.81 -1.88
C ALA A 170 -4.64 20.21 -1.50
N PHE A 171 -4.17 20.96 -2.48
CA PHE A 171 -3.97 22.40 -2.35
C PHE A 171 -5.15 23.14 -3.00
N TYR A 172 -5.88 23.93 -2.21
CA TYR A 172 -6.92 24.83 -2.71
C TYR A 172 -6.42 26.27 -2.59
N ASN A 173 -6.23 26.95 -3.73
CA ASN A 173 -5.67 28.30 -3.78
C ASN A 173 -4.34 28.42 -3.00
N GLY A 174 -3.47 27.40 -3.12
CA GLY A 174 -2.16 27.34 -2.45
C GLY A 174 -2.20 26.96 -0.97
N LYS A 175 -3.38 26.74 -0.38
CA LYS A 175 -3.52 26.28 1.01
C LYS A 175 -3.71 24.76 1.06
N PRO A 176 -2.96 24.02 1.91
CA PRO A 176 -3.20 22.60 2.10
C PRO A 176 -4.54 22.36 2.80
N VAL A 177 -5.38 21.51 2.23
CA VAL A 177 -6.68 21.08 2.76
C VAL A 177 -6.75 19.56 2.71
N ALA A 178 -7.08 18.94 3.85
CA ALA A 178 -7.38 17.52 3.94
C ALA A 178 -8.90 17.34 3.96
N LEU A 179 -9.43 16.69 2.93
CA LEU A 179 -10.85 16.39 2.77
C LEU A 179 -11.14 14.94 3.14
N VAL A 180 -12.33 14.68 3.69
CA VAL A 180 -12.81 13.33 4.01
C VAL A 180 -14.26 13.15 3.58
N THR A 181 -14.60 11.94 3.14
CA THR A 181 -15.98 11.49 3.00
C THR A 181 -16.15 10.08 3.54
N ASN A 182 -17.34 9.82 4.09
CA ASN A 182 -17.86 8.50 4.42
C ASN A 182 -19.29 8.33 3.88
N GLN A 183 -19.67 9.15 2.88
CA GLN A 183 -21.00 9.12 2.25
C GLN A 183 -21.35 7.68 1.87
N THR A 184 -22.55 7.23 2.25
CA THR A 184 -23.03 5.85 2.04
C THR A 184 -23.93 5.71 0.81
N GLU A 185 -24.69 6.76 0.50
CA GLU A 185 -25.71 6.75 -0.54
C GLU A 185 -25.43 7.80 -1.62
N ALA A 186 -25.92 7.54 -2.83
CA ALA A 186 -25.94 8.56 -3.87
C ALA A 186 -26.89 9.70 -3.46
N ASN A 187 -26.61 10.91 -3.93
CA ASN A 187 -27.50 12.06 -3.76
C ASN A 187 -28.10 12.49 -5.10
N THR A 188 -29.11 13.35 -5.04
CA THR A 188 -29.86 13.85 -6.22
C THR A 188 -28.98 14.64 -7.20
N GLU A 189 -27.86 15.19 -6.73
CA GLU A 189 -26.93 15.97 -7.55
C GLU A 189 -25.90 15.11 -8.29
N GLY A 190 -25.86 13.81 -8.00
CA GLY A 190 -24.87 12.88 -8.55
C GLY A 190 -23.44 13.24 -8.14
N THR A 191 -23.24 13.87 -6.98
CA THR A 191 -21.91 14.29 -6.50
C THR A 191 -21.39 13.39 -5.40
N THR A 192 -20.08 13.45 -5.15
CA THR A 192 -19.51 12.91 -3.91
C THR A 192 -19.22 14.07 -2.97
N VAL A 193 -19.92 14.12 -1.85
CA VAL A 193 -19.78 15.18 -0.85
C VAL A 193 -18.60 14.86 0.06
N PHE A 194 -17.59 15.71 -0.02
CA PHE A 194 -16.48 15.76 0.93
C PHE A 194 -16.68 16.93 1.87
N LYS A 195 -16.00 16.88 3.01
CA LYS A 195 -15.83 18.02 3.90
C LYS A 195 -14.37 18.09 4.31
N GLU A 196 -13.93 19.25 4.74
CA GLU A 196 -12.64 19.34 5.43
C GLU A 196 -12.68 18.45 6.67
N THR A 197 -11.61 17.70 6.90
CA THR A 197 -11.56 16.77 8.03
C THR A 197 -11.66 17.52 9.36
N ALA A 198 -12.54 17.03 10.22
CA ALA A 198 -12.62 17.46 11.60
C ALA A 198 -11.56 16.76 12.49
N ASN A 199 -10.85 15.77 11.96
CA ASN A 199 -9.78 15.09 12.70
C ASN A 199 -8.57 16.04 12.84
N PRO A 200 -8.23 16.49 14.05
CA PRO A 200 -7.18 17.48 14.26
C PRO A 200 -5.80 16.95 13.84
N ASP A 201 -5.60 15.63 13.90
CA ASP A 201 -4.32 15.00 13.60
C ASP A 201 -4.05 14.95 12.11
N VAL A 202 -5.05 14.57 11.32
CA VAL A 202 -4.97 14.59 9.85
C VAL A 202 -4.79 16.01 9.34
N LYS A 203 -5.56 16.97 9.88
CA LYS A 203 -5.44 18.38 9.53
C LYS A 203 -4.04 18.92 9.84
N ALA A 204 -3.55 18.71 11.06
CA ALA A 204 -2.24 19.19 11.48
C ALA A 204 -1.09 18.53 10.71
N ALA A 205 -1.15 17.20 10.50
CA ALA A 205 -0.12 16.47 9.80
C ALA A 205 0.04 16.94 8.37
N PHE A 206 -1.07 17.05 7.61
CA PHE A 206 -0.97 17.48 6.23
C PHE A 206 -0.44 18.91 6.11
N ALA A 207 -0.90 19.83 6.97
CA ALA A 207 -0.38 21.20 7.00
C ALA A 207 1.13 21.24 7.33
N GLN A 208 1.60 20.43 8.28
CA GLN A 208 3.01 20.35 8.67
C GLN A 208 3.88 19.80 7.53
N ILE A 209 3.44 18.72 6.90
CA ILE A 209 4.15 18.08 5.77
C ILE A 209 4.18 19.02 4.57
N ALA A 210 3.06 19.64 4.21
CA ALA A 210 2.98 20.63 3.14
C ALA A 210 3.94 21.82 3.37
N ALA A 211 4.10 22.25 4.62
CA ALA A 211 5.04 23.29 5.02
C ALA A 211 6.52 22.83 5.10
N GLY A 212 6.83 21.57 4.78
CA GLY A 212 8.19 21.01 4.84
C GLY A 212 8.71 20.78 6.26
N LYS A 213 7.83 20.76 7.27
CA LYS A 213 8.19 20.58 8.69
C LYS A 213 8.18 19.11 9.13
N GLY A 214 8.08 18.18 8.19
CA GLY A 214 8.03 16.74 8.47
C GLY A 214 6.70 16.27 9.05
N ILE A 215 6.69 15.04 9.56
CA ILE A 215 5.53 14.39 10.19
C ILE A 215 5.43 14.85 11.65
N PRO A 216 4.22 15.01 12.24
CA PRO A 216 4.09 15.22 13.68
C PRO A 216 4.81 14.12 14.47
N ALA A 217 5.60 14.50 15.48
CA ALA A 217 6.48 13.58 16.22
C ALA A 217 5.76 12.36 16.82
N LYS A 218 4.48 12.49 17.16
CA LYS A 218 3.67 11.36 17.66
C LYS A 218 3.38 10.28 16.62
N TYR A 219 3.52 10.59 15.33
CA TYR A 219 3.36 9.67 14.19
C TYR A 219 4.65 9.48 13.39
N ALA A 220 5.76 10.09 13.80
CA ALA A 220 7.06 9.90 13.16
C ALA A 220 7.63 8.48 13.38
N SER A 221 7.16 7.81 14.44
CA SER A 221 7.39 6.39 14.71
C SER A 221 6.06 5.77 15.14
N PRO A 222 5.80 4.49 14.84
CA PRO A 222 4.58 3.82 15.25
C PRO A 222 4.52 3.74 16.78
N LYS A 223 3.69 4.60 17.41
CA LYS A 223 3.36 4.57 18.84
C LYS A 223 2.02 3.87 19.04
N GLN A 224 1.91 3.08 20.09
CA GLN A 224 1.32 1.77 19.96
C GLN A 224 0.47 1.42 21.19
N LYS A 225 -0.74 0.87 21.00
CA LYS A 225 -1.48 0.07 21.98
C LYS A 225 -2.30 -0.97 21.20
N VAL A 226 -1.82 -2.21 21.16
CA VAL A 226 -2.63 -3.37 20.78
C VAL A 226 -3.27 -3.80 22.07
N GLU A 227 -4.57 -3.56 22.19
CA GLU A 227 -5.34 -4.16 23.26
C GLU A 227 -5.56 -5.65 22.93
N ALA A 228 -5.69 -6.46 23.97
CA ALA A 228 -6.14 -7.84 23.84
C ALA A 228 -7.44 -7.88 23.02
N ASN A 229 -7.53 -8.82 22.07
CA ASN A 229 -8.67 -9.03 21.15
C ASN A 229 -8.74 -8.12 19.91
N THR A 230 -7.65 -7.46 19.50
CA THR A 230 -7.58 -6.90 18.14
C THR A 230 -7.65 -8.05 17.14
N LYS A 231 -8.77 -8.20 16.42
CA LYS A 231 -8.96 -9.27 15.43
C LYS A 231 -7.88 -9.14 14.34
N MET A 232 -7.08 -10.20 14.16
CA MET A 232 -6.08 -10.25 13.09
C MET A 232 -6.76 -10.19 11.72
N THR A 233 -6.40 -9.18 10.92
CA THR A 233 -6.81 -9.12 9.51
C THR A 233 -5.78 -9.83 8.64
N THR A 234 -6.23 -10.33 7.49
CA THR A 234 -5.35 -10.93 6.50
C THR A 234 -4.22 -9.99 6.07
N ASP A 235 -4.54 -8.71 5.84
CA ASP A 235 -3.54 -7.70 5.45
C ASP A 235 -2.45 -7.55 6.51
N LEU A 236 -2.84 -7.48 7.77
CA LEU A 236 -1.90 -7.32 8.88
C LEU A 236 -1.05 -8.58 9.05
N ALA A 237 -1.67 -9.77 8.95
CA ALA A 237 -0.96 -11.03 9.02
C ALA A 237 0.09 -11.18 7.89
N LEU A 238 -0.27 -10.82 6.66
CA LEU A 238 0.64 -10.83 5.52
C LEU A 238 1.77 -9.81 5.66
N ARG A 239 1.51 -8.65 6.26
CA ARG A 239 2.56 -7.66 6.58
C ARG A 239 3.54 -8.21 7.62
N VAL A 240 3.05 -8.86 8.68
CA VAL A 240 3.92 -9.49 9.68
C VAL A 240 4.79 -10.57 9.04
N PHE A 241 4.17 -11.46 8.24
CA PHE A 241 4.88 -12.49 7.50
C PHE A 241 6.00 -11.92 6.62
N TRP A 242 5.69 -10.93 5.79
CA TRP A 242 6.66 -10.26 4.93
C TRP A 242 7.81 -9.64 5.74
N SER A 243 7.48 -9.00 6.86
CA SER A 243 8.45 -8.33 7.73
C SER A 243 9.37 -9.33 8.41
N ALA A 244 8.83 -10.44 8.89
CA ALA A 244 9.60 -11.53 9.49
C ALA A 244 10.57 -12.14 8.46
N LYS A 245 10.12 -12.34 7.21
CA LYS A 245 10.97 -12.84 6.13
C LYS A 245 12.05 -11.85 5.71
N LYS A 246 11.74 -10.56 5.67
CA LYS A 246 12.75 -9.52 5.43
C LYS A 246 13.77 -9.39 6.57
N ALA A 247 13.38 -9.70 7.81
CA ALA A 247 14.28 -9.73 8.95
C ALA A 247 15.23 -10.94 8.90
N GLU A 248 14.76 -12.10 8.42
CA GLU A 248 15.61 -13.28 8.15
C GLU A 248 16.56 -13.04 6.97
N ASP A 249 16.05 -12.52 5.86
CA ASP A 249 16.82 -12.22 4.65
C ASP A 249 16.29 -10.95 3.96
N ALA A 250 17.12 -9.89 3.97
CA ALA A 250 16.79 -8.61 3.37
C ALA A 250 16.50 -8.71 1.85
N ASN A 251 17.06 -9.72 1.16
CA ASN A 251 16.86 -9.95 -0.27
C ASN A 251 15.62 -10.80 -0.57
N TRP A 252 14.96 -11.34 0.45
CA TRP A 252 13.79 -12.20 0.27
C TRP A 252 12.66 -11.46 -0.46
N GLY A 253 12.08 -12.10 -1.47
CA GLY A 253 11.09 -11.48 -2.37
C GLY A 253 9.89 -12.35 -2.67
N LEU A 254 8.88 -11.77 -3.33
CA LEU A 254 7.62 -12.45 -3.68
C LEU A 254 7.83 -13.75 -4.46
N ASP A 255 8.91 -13.89 -5.22
CA ASP A 255 9.23 -15.10 -5.99
C ASP A 255 9.46 -16.34 -5.11
N ASN A 256 9.76 -16.14 -3.82
CA ASN A 256 9.91 -17.22 -2.84
C ASN A 256 8.56 -17.72 -2.27
N VAL A 257 7.46 -17.05 -2.62
CA VAL A 257 6.12 -17.43 -2.18
C VAL A 257 5.44 -18.17 -3.31
N THR A 258 4.99 -19.40 -3.09
CA THR A 258 4.20 -20.15 -4.09
C THR A 258 2.73 -20.18 -3.69
N ARG A 259 2.48 -20.40 -2.41
CA ARG A 259 1.15 -20.44 -1.79
C ARG A 259 1.27 -20.01 -0.33
N LEU A 260 0.23 -19.41 0.22
CA LEU A 260 0.10 -19.09 1.63
C LEU A 260 -1.24 -19.56 2.19
N TYR A 261 -1.22 -19.86 3.48
CA TYR A 261 -2.37 -20.05 4.33
C TYR A 261 -2.28 -19.08 5.51
N PHE A 262 -3.42 -18.71 6.07
CA PHE A 262 -3.52 -17.89 7.26
C PHE A 262 -4.45 -18.59 8.25
N HIS A 263 -3.92 -18.92 9.42
CA HIS A 263 -4.64 -19.65 10.46
C HIS A 263 -4.56 -18.92 11.81
N ASP A 264 -5.66 -18.97 12.56
CA ASP A 264 -5.62 -18.77 14.01
C ASP A 264 -5.19 -20.10 14.65
N VAL A 265 -4.04 -20.08 15.31
CA VAL A 265 -3.46 -21.26 15.98
C VAL A 265 -3.47 -21.09 17.50
N SER A 266 -4.26 -20.14 18.01
CA SER A 266 -4.37 -19.86 19.43
C SER A 266 -4.75 -21.09 20.23
N ASN A 267 -3.94 -21.45 21.22
CA ASN A 267 -4.14 -22.62 22.08
C ASN A 267 -4.16 -23.96 21.32
N HIS A 268 -3.68 -24.02 20.08
CA HIS A 268 -3.49 -25.26 19.35
C HIS A 268 -2.08 -25.82 19.58
N HIS A 269 -1.92 -27.13 19.39
CA HIS A 269 -0.60 -27.76 19.48
C HIS A 269 0.29 -27.23 18.36
N VAL A 270 1.58 -27.04 18.66
CA VAL A 270 2.56 -26.53 17.70
C VAL A 270 2.74 -27.49 16.52
N TYR A 271 2.69 -28.81 16.79
CA TYR A 271 2.67 -29.86 15.78
C TYR A 271 1.51 -30.82 16.06
N ASP A 272 0.95 -31.38 14.99
CA ASP A 272 -0.04 -32.44 15.06
C ASP A 272 0.67 -33.80 15.24
N ASN A 273 1.24 -34.03 16.44
CA ASN A 273 1.82 -35.31 16.82
C ASN A 273 1.73 -35.57 18.33
N ASP A 274 1.71 -36.85 18.72
CA ASP A 274 1.57 -37.28 20.12
C ASP A 274 2.84 -37.08 20.96
N THR A 275 3.95 -36.73 20.32
CA THR A 275 5.26 -36.60 20.97
C THR A 275 5.57 -35.18 21.41
N ILE A 276 4.92 -34.15 20.87
CA ILE A 276 5.20 -32.74 21.13
C ILE A 276 3.97 -32.10 21.78
N ASN A 277 4.09 -31.78 23.07
CA ASN A 277 2.99 -31.23 23.87
C ASN A 277 2.97 -29.70 23.94
N ALA A 278 3.85 -29.03 23.18
CA ALA A 278 3.90 -27.58 23.15
C ALA A 278 2.63 -27.00 22.53
N VAL A 279 2.07 -25.97 23.15
CA VAL A 279 0.85 -25.29 22.73
C VAL A 279 1.14 -23.83 22.46
N PHE A 280 0.63 -23.31 21.35
CA PHE A 280 0.72 -21.89 21.05
C PHE A 280 -0.04 -21.07 22.11
N PRO A 281 0.53 -19.94 22.59
CA PRO A 281 -0.20 -19.02 23.44
C PRO A 281 -1.48 -18.51 22.76
N ALA A 282 -2.42 -17.98 23.54
CA ALA A 282 -3.59 -17.29 23.00
C ALA A 282 -3.18 -16.09 22.11
N ASN A 283 -4.03 -15.74 21.14
CA ASN A 283 -3.79 -14.68 20.15
C ASN A 283 -2.57 -14.94 19.26
N THR A 284 -2.28 -16.20 18.96
CA THR A 284 -1.20 -16.59 18.05
C THR A 284 -1.76 -16.94 16.69
N TYR A 285 -1.17 -16.35 15.68
CA TYR A 285 -1.55 -16.50 14.28
C TYR A 285 -0.39 -17.09 13.50
N MET A 286 -0.70 -17.76 12.39
CA MET A 286 0.33 -18.34 11.54
C MET A 286 0.06 -18.00 10.08
N VAL A 287 1.10 -17.57 9.37
CA VAL A 287 1.11 -17.42 7.92
C VAL A 287 2.25 -18.25 7.35
N GLY A 288 1.92 -19.14 6.42
CA GLY A 288 2.89 -20.12 5.94
C GLY A 288 2.40 -20.92 4.74
N GLN A 289 3.28 -21.73 4.16
CA GLN A 289 2.94 -22.65 3.08
C GLN A 289 2.36 -23.97 3.60
N SER A 290 2.51 -24.24 4.90
CA SER A 290 2.00 -25.42 5.60
C SER A 290 1.65 -25.10 7.07
N ILE A 291 1.37 -26.14 7.87
CA ILE A 291 1.32 -26.03 9.33
C ILE A 291 2.71 -26.43 9.86
N ALA A 292 3.43 -25.48 10.45
CA ALA A 292 4.74 -25.67 11.11
C ALA A 292 5.86 -26.28 10.24
N GLY A 293 5.89 -25.93 8.95
CA GLY A 293 6.95 -26.28 8.01
C GLY A 293 8.00 -25.18 7.84
N ALA A 294 9.06 -25.51 7.08
CA ALA A 294 10.07 -24.53 6.73
C ALA A 294 9.43 -23.35 5.97
N ASN A 295 9.65 -22.14 6.48
CA ASN A 295 9.10 -20.85 6.02
C ASN A 295 7.77 -20.38 6.64
N ASP A 296 7.17 -21.14 7.53
CA ASP A 296 5.96 -20.72 8.23
C ASP A 296 6.32 -19.77 9.37
N ILE A 297 5.53 -18.70 9.53
CA ILE A 297 5.74 -17.68 10.56
C ILE A 297 4.55 -17.74 11.51
N ALA A 298 4.78 -18.27 12.72
CA ALA A 298 3.86 -18.15 13.84
C ALA A 298 4.18 -16.86 14.61
N PHE A 299 3.17 -16.09 14.99
CA PHE A 299 3.40 -14.80 15.62
C PHE A 299 2.23 -14.33 16.48
N GLN A 300 2.56 -13.47 17.45
CA GLN A 300 1.61 -12.68 18.21
C GLN A 300 1.85 -11.20 17.95
N LEU A 301 0.78 -10.42 17.83
CA LEU A 301 0.91 -8.97 17.93
C LEU A 301 1.18 -8.62 19.38
N ILE A 302 2.43 -8.26 19.65
CA ILE A 302 2.77 -7.49 20.85
C ILE A 302 2.65 -6.01 20.58
N GLY A 303 2.36 -5.65 19.32
CA GLY A 303 2.10 -4.28 18.98
C GLY A 303 1.57 -3.91 17.60
N ASN A 304 1.11 -2.65 17.44
CA ASN A 304 0.57 -2.09 16.19
C ASN A 304 1.63 -2.10 15.08
N ASN A 305 2.92 -2.19 15.44
CA ASN A 305 4.02 -2.33 14.49
C ASN A 305 5.09 -3.33 14.94
N LYS A 306 4.74 -4.22 15.88
CA LYS A 306 5.67 -5.24 16.36
C LYS A 306 4.95 -6.56 16.53
N ALA A 307 5.61 -7.61 16.08
CA ALA A 307 5.17 -8.97 16.32
C ALA A 307 6.25 -9.72 17.12
N LYS A 308 5.82 -10.57 18.05
CA LYS A 308 6.64 -11.67 18.53
C LYS A 308 6.52 -12.76 17.50
N VAL A 309 7.64 -13.14 16.89
CA VAL A 309 7.71 -14.19 15.89
C VAL A 309 8.37 -15.41 16.50
N TYR A 310 7.70 -16.55 16.38
CA TYR A 310 8.18 -17.86 16.80
C TYR A 310 8.79 -18.54 15.58
N TYR A 311 10.12 -18.63 15.54
CA TYR A 311 10.83 -19.36 14.50
C TYR A 311 10.88 -20.84 14.88
N LEU A 312 9.89 -21.59 14.38
CA LEU A 312 9.73 -23.00 14.68
C LEU A 312 10.67 -23.84 13.82
N PRO A 313 11.24 -24.94 14.37
CA PRO A 313 12.01 -25.87 13.57
C PRO A 313 11.11 -26.54 12.51
N GLY A 314 11.63 -26.83 11.32
CA GLY A 314 10.87 -27.61 10.35
C GLY A 314 10.61 -29.02 10.89
N SER A 315 9.42 -29.58 10.67
CA SER A 315 9.06 -30.94 11.10
C SER A 315 10.05 -32.03 10.64
N PHE A 316 10.74 -31.82 9.51
CA PHE A 316 11.76 -32.72 8.98
C PHE A 316 13.18 -32.52 9.56
N MET A 317 13.40 -31.47 10.35
CA MET A 317 14.73 -31.10 10.89
C MET A 317 14.94 -31.59 12.34
N MET A 318 13.98 -32.29 12.94
CA MET A 318 14.06 -32.75 14.34
C MET A 318 14.90 -34.04 14.52
N SER A 319 15.83 -34.34 13.61
CA SER A 319 16.59 -35.60 13.59
C SER A 319 18.04 -35.48 14.09
N ALA A 320 18.39 -34.45 14.87
CA ALA A 320 19.74 -34.32 15.42
C ALA A 320 19.73 -33.91 16.91
N ASP A 321 20.14 -34.85 17.76
CA ASP A 321 20.68 -34.67 19.12
C ASP A 321 19.88 -33.87 20.17
N GLY A 322 18.57 -34.14 20.34
CA GLY A 322 17.78 -33.62 21.46
C GLY A 322 16.34 -34.14 21.53
N ASP A 323 15.68 -34.02 22.69
CA ASP A 323 14.24 -34.30 22.83
C ASP A 323 13.44 -33.29 21.98
N PRO A 324 12.58 -33.74 21.05
CA PRO A 324 11.72 -32.87 20.25
C PRO A 324 10.91 -31.85 21.07
N ASN A 325 10.43 -32.21 22.26
CA ASN A 325 9.75 -31.27 23.14
C ASN A 325 10.68 -30.15 23.60
N ASP A 326 11.91 -30.46 24.00
CA ASP A 326 12.85 -29.47 24.49
C ASP A 326 13.23 -28.48 23.39
N ILE A 327 13.44 -28.97 22.16
CA ILE A 327 13.73 -28.13 21.00
C ILE A 327 12.58 -27.15 20.74
N VAL A 328 11.34 -27.63 20.74
CA VAL A 328 10.16 -26.80 20.45
C VAL A 328 9.87 -25.85 21.60
N ASN A 329 9.96 -26.29 22.86
CA ASN A 329 9.79 -25.44 24.03
C ASN A 329 10.85 -24.34 24.09
N ASN A 330 12.09 -24.65 23.69
CA ASN A 330 13.15 -23.65 23.56
C ASN A 330 12.84 -22.62 22.47
N ALA A 331 12.38 -23.05 21.28
CA ALA A 331 11.95 -22.12 20.24
C ALA A 331 10.76 -21.23 20.68
N MET A 332 9.79 -21.82 21.37
CA MET A 332 8.60 -21.14 21.88
C MET A 332 8.90 -20.14 23.01
N SER A 333 9.96 -20.36 23.79
CA SER A 333 10.38 -19.46 24.87
C SER A 333 11.27 -18.31 24.42
N HIS A 334 11.77 -18.32 23.17
CA HIS A 334 12.67 -17.30 22.62
C HIS A 334 12.12 -16.64 21.34
N PRO A 335 10.89 -16.07 21.35
CA PRO A 335 10.37 -15.37 20.19
C PRO A 335 11.24 -14.14 19.89
N GLN A 336 11.38 -13.84 18.60
CA GLN A 336 12.06 -12.63 18.15
C GLN A 336 11.05 -11.49 18.00
N GLU A 337 11.42 -10.29 18.42
CA GLU A 337 10.63 -9.11 18.10
C GLU A 337 10.95 -8.64 16.68
N VAL A 338 9.93 -8.60 15.83
CA VAL A 338 10.03 -8.13 14.46
C VAL A 338 9.23 -6.84 14.31
N GLU A 339 9.85 -5.82 13.74
CA GLU A 339 9.16 -4.60 13.33
C GLU A 339 8.35 -4.85 12.06
N ILE A 340 7.07 -4.48 12.07
CA ILE A 340 6.19 -4.64 10.92
C ILE A 340 6.52 -3.54 9.90
N LEU A 341 6.95 -3.93 8.72
CA LEU A 341 7.29 -3.03 7.64
C LEU A 341 6.03 -2.45 6.98
N ASN A 342 6.17 -1.24 6.45
CA ASN A 342 5.19 -0.74 5.50
C ASN A 342 5.37 -1.47 4.16
N VAL A 343 4.52 -2.45 3.91
CA VAL A 343 4.47 -3.21 2.66
C VAL A 343 3.66 -2.40 1.64
N ASP A 344 4.26 -2.14 0.48
CA ASP A 344 3.59 -1.45 -0.62
C ASP A 344 2.41 -2.28 -1.17
N THR A 345 1.46 -1.59 -1.80
CA THR A 345 0.22 -2.20 -2.27
C THR A 345 0.47 -3.35 -3.25
N ALA A 346 1.43 -3.22 -4.17
CA ALA A 346 1.70 -4.25 -5.18
C ALA A 346 2.25 -5.53 -4.52
N THR A 347 3.17 -5.37 -3.57
CA THR A 347 3.69 -6.50 -2.78
C THR A 347 2.58 -7.17 -1.97
N LEU A 348 1.75 -6.38 -1.29
CA LEU A 348 0.67 -6.90 -0.46
C LEU A 348 -0.40 -7.62 -1.30
N ASP A 349 -0.79 -7.07 -2.45
CA ASP A 349 -1.71 -7.70 -3.38
C ASP A 349 -1.11 -8.99 -3.97
N GLY A 350 0.20 -9.01 -4.25
CA GLY A 350 0.92 -10.21 -4.66
C GLY A 350 0.91 -11.31 -3.61
N LEU A 351 1.03 -10.98 -2.32
CA LEU A 351 0.88 -11.95 -1.22
C LEU A 351 -0.56 -12.46 -1.11
N LYS A 352 -1.55 -11.57 -1.21
CA LYS A 352 -2.98 -11.93 -1.19
C LYS A 352 -3.35 -12.87 -2.32
N ALA A 353 -2.83 -12.64 -3.53
CA ALA A 353 -3.07 -13.50 -4.67
C ALA A 353 -2.54 -14.93 -4.47
N LYS A 354 -1.57 -15.12 -3.56
CA LYS A 354 -1.00 -16.42 -3.19
C LYS A 354 -1.69 -17.04 -1.98
N LEU A 355 -2.55 -16.28 -1.28
CA LEU A 355 -3.31 -16.79 -0.16
C LEU A 355 -4.44 -17.69 -0.66
N ASN A 356 -4.40 -18.96 -0.30
CA ASN A 356 -5.44 -19.90 -0.64
C ASN A 356 -6.64 -19.65 0.28
N GLN A 357 -7.76 -19.20 -0.28
CA GLN A 357 -9.02 -19.08 0.46
C GLN A 357 -9.57 -20.50 0.65
N GLN A 358 -9.38 -21.08 1.84
CA GLN A 358 -10.23 -22.18 2.29
C GLN A 358 -11.47 -21.62 2.96
#